data_AF-A0A137NQR9-F1
#
_entry.id   AF-A0A137NQR9-F1
#
_cell.length_a   1.000
_cell.length_b   1.000
_cell.length_c   1.000
_cell.angle_alpha   90.00
_cell.angle_beta   90.00
_cell.angle_gamma   90.00
#
_symmetry.space_group_name_H-M   'P 1'
#
loop_
_entity.id
_entity.type
_entity.pdbx_description
1 polymer ?
#
loop_
_entity_poly.entity_id
_entity_poly.type
_entity_poly.pdbx_seq_one_letter_code
_entity_poly.pdbx_strand_id
1 'polypeptide(L)'
;MSSPPSPPTPISKELRDGILINIGLSGGLGLIFNLLLSWVLIKKVAKKGAHGDIILCTFVAITDVFIRIGANLILGLLLSLLIFSGYSLGVLSIERFLLICFNITFPVYTWFILIFIAWGSQFTLAIMSLTQGLQILSKTETQCSALPQGIGYIFVSVAVIFSFISFFIVITSYCSIMITKFRQCLNQINLNVPKDQVYIELRSTATKSIINIVFFLIVYMPKYYVAVFEVTTGKKEQW
;
A
#
# COMPACT_ATOMS: atom_id res chain seq x y z
N MET A 1 43.89 6.55 -8.98
CA MET A 1 43.37 7.94 -8.95
C MET A 1 41.99 7.92 -9.58
N SER A 2 40.92 8.03 -8.77
CA SER A 2 39.56 8.17 -9.29
C SER A 2 39.38 9.59 -9.83
N SER A 3 38.94 9.73 -11.07
CA SER A 3 38.56 11.02 -11.63
C SER A 3 37.49 11.68 -10.74
N PRO A 4 37.52 13.02 -10.58
CA PRO A 4 36.45 13.71 -9.86
C PRO A 4 35.11 13.41 -10.54
N PRO A 5 34.04 13.18 -9.77
CA PRO A 5 32.72 12.90 -10.32
C PRO A 5 32.27 14.09 -11.19
N SER A 6 31.76 13.80 -12.39
CA SER A 6 31.19 14.84 -13.26
C SER A 6 30.00 15.51 -12.56
N PRO A 7 29.83 16.84 -12.72
CA PRO A 7 28.68 17.53 -12.15
C PRO A 7 27.37 16.93 -12.68
N PRO A 8 26.32 16.82 -11.85
CA PRO A 8 25.05 16.24 -12.27
C PRO A 8 24.43 17.06 -13.40
N THR A 9 24.04 16.40 -14.49
CA THR A 9 23.31 17.04 -15.59
C THR A 9 21.98 17.59 -15.06
N PRO A 10 21.66 18.88 -15.31
CA PRO A 10 20.39 19.46 -14.90
C PRO A 10 19.23 18.76 -15.62
N ILE A 11 18.12 18.54 -14.90
CA ILE A 11 16.88 17.98 -15.46
C ILE A 11 16.30 18.94 -16.51
N SER A 12 15.82 18.41 -17.64
CA SER A 12 15.13 19.22 -18.65
C SER A 12 13.84 19.81 -18.07
N LYS A 13 13.54 21.08 -18.40
CA LYS A 13 12.34 21.77 -17.89
C LYS A 13 11.06 20.99 -18.22
N GLU A 14 10.99 20.42 -19.42
CA GLU A 14 9.86 19.60 -19.89
C GLU A 14 9.60 18.38 -18.98
N LEU A 15 10.66 17.70 -18.53
CA LEU A 15 10.53 16.54 -17.64
C LEU A 15 10.06 16.98 -16.24
N ARG A 16 10.59 18.09 -15.73
CA ARG A 16 10.16 18.66 -14.44
C ARG A 16 8.68 19.02 -14.45
N ASP A 17 8.21 19.68 -15.51
CA ASP A 17 6.80 20.08 -15.66
C ASP A 17 5.89 18.86 -15.79
N GLY A 18 6.30 17.84 -16.56
CA GLY A 18 5.56 16.58 -16.69
C GLY A 18 5.42 15.85 -15.34
N ILE A 19 6.47 15.81 -14.53
CA ILE A 19 6.45 15.21 -13.20
C ILE A 19 5.53 15.99 -12.26
N LEU A 20 5.60 17.32 -12.27
CA LEU A 20 4.74 18.17 -11.43
C LEU A 20 3.26 18.00 -11.77
N ILE A 21 2.91 17.94 -13.06
CA ILE A 21 1.54 17.68 -13.52
C ILE A 21 1.07 16.30 -13.06
N ASN A 22 1.90 15.27 -13.21
CA ASN A 22 1.56 13.91 -12.78
C ASN A 22 1.35 13.83 -11.25
N ILE A 23 2.18 14.51 -10.46
CA ILE A 23 2.03 14.59 -9.00
C ILE A 23 0.73 15.32 -8.63
N GLY A 24 0.44 16.45 -9.29
CA GLY A 24 -0.80 17.19 -9.08
C GLY A 24 -2.05 16.35 -9.39
N LEU A 25 -2.06 15.67 -10.55
CA LEU A 25 -3.17 14.83 -10.97
C LEU A 25 -3.35 13.60 -10.06
N SER A 26 -2.28 12.84 -9.81
CA SER A 26 -2.34 11.64 -8.96
C SER A 26 -2.65 11.98 -7.51
N GLY A 27 -2.10 13.07 -6.98
CA GLY A 27 -2.39 13.60 -5.66
C GLY A 27 -3.85 14.04 -5.52
N GLY A 28 -4.34 14.86 -6.46
CA GLY A 28 -5.70 15.38 -6.47
C GLY A 28 -6.75 14.28 -6.64
N LEU A 29 -6.59 13.40 -7.63
CA LEU A 29 -7.50 12.26 -7.84
C LEU A 29 -7.49 11.33 -6.63
N GLY A 30 -6.32 11.00 -6.08
CA GLY A 30 -6.21 10.15 -4.89
C GLY A 30 -6.94 10.74 -3.69
N LEU A 31 -6.85 12.05 -3.48
CA LEU A 31 -7.56 12.74 -2.41
C LEU A 31 -9.09 12.70 -2.63
N ILE A 32 -9.56 12.99 -3.85
CA ILE A 32 -10.99 12.95 -4.18
C ILE A 32 -11.56 11.55 -3.95
N PHE A 33 -10.90 10.51 -4.45
CA PHE A 33 -11.35 9.13 -4.26
C PHE A 33 -11.37 8.73 -2.79
N ASN A 34 -10.34 9.07 -2.01
CA ASN A 34 -10.28 8.73 -0.59
C ASN A 34 -11.33 9.51 0.24
N LEU A 35 -11.66 10.75 -0.12
CA LEU A 35 -12.75 11.51 0.50
C LEU A 35 -14.11 10.87 0.22
N LEU A 36 -14.39 10.51 -1.05
CA LEU A 36 -15.62 9.83 -1.44
C LEU A 36 -15.76 8.46 -0.74
N LEU A 37 -14.67 7.68 -0.71
CA LEU A 37 -14.64 6.40 -0.03
C LEU A 37 -14.88 6.55 1.48
N SER A 38 -14.18 7.48 2.12
CA SER A 38 -14.35 7.78 3.55
C SER A 38 -15.78 8.18 3.86
N TRP A 39 -16.40 9.05 3.05
CA TRP A 39 -17.78 9.46 3.22
C TRP A 39 -18.77 8.29 3.18
N VAL A 40 -18.64 7.39 2.20
CA VAL A 40 -19.49 6.20 2.08
C VAL A 40 -19.27 5.23 3.24
N LEU A 41 -18.01 5.03 3.64
CA LEU A 41 -17.64 4.11 4.71
C LEU A 41 -18.09 4.62 6.08
N ILE A 42 -17.92 5.91 6.38
CA ILE A 42 -18.41 6.53 7.63
C ILE A 42 -19.93 6.33 7.78
N LYS A 43 -20.69 6.51 6.69
CA LYS A 43 -22.14 6.23 6.70
C LYS A 43 -22.47 4.76 6.98
N LYS A 44 -21.61 3.83 6.56
CA LYS A 44 -21.77 2.40 6.87
C LYS A 44 -21.39 2.09 8.32
N VAL A 45 -20.30 2.67 8.83
CA VAL A 45 -19.87 2.53 10.22
C VAL A 45 -20.90 3.07 11.20
N ALA A 46 -21.58 4.18 10.85
CA ALA A 46 -22.63 4.77 11.68
C ALA A 46 -23.85 3.85 11.87
N LYS A 47 -24.03 2.82 11.03
CA LYS A 47 -25.08 1.81 11.24
C LYS A 47 -24.60 0.83 12.31
N LYS A 48 -25.42 0.60 13.35
CA LYS A 48 -25.10 -0.35 14.43
C LYS A 48 -24.77 -1.74 13.86
N GLY A 49 -23.70 -2.35 14.36
CA GLY A 49 -23.25 -3.68 13.91
C GLY A 49 -22.36 -3.67 12.67
N ALA A 50 -21.66 -2.56 12.38
CA ALA A 50 -20.68 -2.52 11.31
C ALA A 50 -19.60 -3.60 11.51
N HIS A 51 -19.32 -4.33 10.44
CA HIS A 51 -18.31 -5.39 10.45
C HIS A 51 -16.89 -4.78 10.59
N GLY A 52 -15.96 -5.54 11.19
CA GLY A 52 -14.60 -5.08 11.50
C GLY A 52 -13.83 -4.55 10.28
N ASP A 53 -13.98 -5.23 9.14
CA ASP A 53 -13.36 -4.84 7.87
C ASP A 53 -13.78 -3.44 7.39
N ILE A 54 -15.05 -3.06 7.56
CA ILE A 54 -15.57 -1.74 7.23
C ILE A 54 -14.91 -0.70 8.15
N ILE A 55 -14.80 -0.98 9.44
CA ILE A 55 -14.18 -0.08 10.42
C ILE A 55 -12.71 0.15 10.08
N LEU A 56 -11.97 -0.93 9.81
CA LEU A 56 -10.55 -0.85 9.44
C LEU A 56 -10.35 -0.12 8.11
N CYS A 57 -11.14 -0.43 7.08
CA CYS A 57 -11.07 0.28 5.81
C CYS A 57 -11.40 1.78 5.97
N THR A 58 -12.36 2.12 6.85
CA THR A 58 -12.70 3.52 7.17
C THR A 58 -11.52 4.23 7.81
N PHE A 59 -10.88 3.60 8.80
CA PHE A 59 -9.70 4.15 9.46
C PHE A 59 -8.55 4.39 8.48
N VAL A 60 -8.24 3.40 7.63
CA VAL A 60 -7.17 3.53 6.62
C VAL A 60 -7.49 4.66 5.64
N ALA A 61 -8.72 4.72 5.12
CA ALA A 61 -9.13 5.77 4.19
C ALA A 61 -9.06 7.17 4.82
N ILE A 62 -9.54 7.32 6.06
CA ILE A 62 -9.45 8.58 6.82
C ILE A 62 -8.00 8.97 7.05
N THR A 63 -7.16 8.01 7.45
CA THR A 63 -5.73 8.26 7.68
C THR A 63 -5.04 8.69 6.39
N ASP A 64 -5.32 8.03 5.26
CA ASP A 64 -4.79 8.45 3.96
C ASP A 64 -5.21 9.89 3.59
N VAL A 65 -6.46 10.30 3.90
CA VAL A 65 -6.91 11.68 3.69
C VAL A 65 -6.11 12.64 4.58
N PHE A 66 -6.04 12.37 5.89
CA PHE A 66 -5.33 13.23 6.84
C PHE A 66 -3.87 13.40 6.44
N ILE A 67 -3.20 12.30 6.08
CA ILE A 67 -1.80 12.40 5.74
C ILE A 67 -1.59 13.05 4.38
N ARG A 68 -2.48 12.89 3.39
CA ARG A 68 -2.39 13.65 2.13
C ARG A 68 -2.57 15.16 2.34
N ILE A 69 -3.48 15.57 3.23
CA ILE A 69 -3.66 16.98 3.59
C ILE A 69 -2.44 17.49 4.35
N GLY A 70 -1.97 16.74 5.36
CA GLY A 70 -0.84 17.12 6.21
C GLY A 70 0.52 17.06 5.52
N ALA A 71 0.74 16.14 4.57
CA ALA A 71 2.03 15.99 3.90
C ALA A 71 2.31 17.08 2.87
N ASN A 72 1.29 17.85 2.44
CA ASN A 72 1.53 19.12 1.74
C ASN A 72 2.28 20.14 2.62
N LEU A 73 2.24 19.98 3.96
CA LEU A 73 3.01 20.77 4.91
C LEU A 73 4.40 20.16 5.22
N ILE A 74 4.57 18.85 5.02
CA ILE A 74 5.81 18.10 5.34
C ILE A 74 6.21 17.24 4.13
N LEU A 75 6.90 17.87 3.17
CA LEU A 75 7.27 17.32 1.85
C LEU A 75 7.99 15.94 1.92
N GLY A 76 8.67 15.64 3.03
CA GLY A 76 9.40 14.37 3.19
C GLY A 76 8.58 13.16 3.61
N LEU A 77 7.32 13.33 4.03
CA LEU A 77 6.49 12.21 4.52
C LEU A 77 5.68 11.50 3.42
N LEU A 78 5.61 12.09 2.22
CA LEU A 78 4.77 11.62 1.11
C LEU A 78 5.15 10.22 0.58
N LEU A 79 6.44 9.90 0.48
CA LEU A 79 6.89 8.60 -0.02
C LEU A 79 6.49 7.46 0.93
N SER A 80 6.51 7.73 2.23
CA SER A 80 6.13 6.77 3.27
C SER A 80 4.64 6.39 3.20
N LEU A 81 3.76 7.27 2.68
CA LEU A 81 2.30 7.05 2.68
C LEU A 81 1.86 5.94 1.75
N LEU A 82 2.45 5.91 0.56
CA LEU A 82 2.18 4.87 -0.41
C LEU A 82 2.68 3.52 0.08
N ILE A 83 3.72 3.51 0.90
CA ILE A 83 4.25 2.29 1.52
C ILE A 83 3.33 1.83 2.67
N PHE A 84 2.82 2.77 3.49
CA PHE A 84 1.90 2.50 4.60
C PHE A 84 0.54 1.94 4.17
N SER A 85 0.00 2.46 3.07
CA SER A 85 -1.24 1.93 2.49
C SER A 85 -1.06 0.49 1.99
N GLY A 86 0.12 0.14 1.47
CA GLY A 86 0.47 -1.23 1.08
C GLY A 86 0.37 -2.20 2.26
N TYR A 87 0.98 -1.86 3.40
CA TYR A 87 0.95 -2.69 4.61
C TYR A 87 -0.45 -2.88 5.16
N SER A 88 -1.24 -1.81 5.16
CA SER A 88 -2.63 -1.85 5.62
C SER A 88 -3.48 -2.77 4.75
N LEU A 89 -3.27 -2.75 3.44
CA LEU A 89 -3.90 -3.70 2.51
C LEU A 89 -3.45 -5.14 2.77
N GLY A 90 -2.17 -5.36 3.12
CA GLY A 90 -1.66 -6.65 3.57
C GLY A 90 -2.42 -7.18 4.79
N VAL A 91 -2.53 -6.37 5.84
CA VAL A 91 -3.27 -6.73 7.07
C VAL A 91 -4.76 -7.01 6.78
N LEU A 92 -5.42 -6.16 5.99
CA LEU A 92 -6.81 -6.35 5.57
C LEU A 92 -7.00 -7.63 4.73
N SER A 93 -6.01 -8.00 3.91
CA SER A 93 -6.08 -9.24 3.12
C SER A 93 -5.97 -10.49 4.00
N ILE A 94 -5.16 -10.45 5.06
CA ILE A 94 -5.06 -11.52 6.06
C ILE A 94 -6.36 -11.66 6.84
N GLU A 95 -6.94 -10.55 7.31
CA GLU A 95 -8.23 -10.56 8.01
C GLU A 95 -9.31 -11.26 7.16
N ARG A 96 -9.45 -10.84 5.90
CA ARG A 96 -10.41 -11.44 4.96
C ARG A 96 -10.11 -12.91 4.70
N PHE A 97 -8.85 -13.27 4.57
CA PHE A 97 -8.44 -14.66 4.38
C PHE A 97 -8.83 -15.53 5.56
N LEU A 98 -8.55 -15.10 6.80
CA LEU A 98 -8.89 -15.85 8.00
C LEU A 98 -10.39 -15.99 8.19
N LEU A 99 -11.15 -14.93 7.92
CA LEU A 99 -12.60 -14.95 8.01
C LEU A 99 -13.22 -15.89 6.97
N ILE A 100 -12.79 -15.80 5.71
CA ILE A 100 -13.43 -16.58 4.64
C ILE A 100 -12.99 -18.05 4.64
N CYS A 101 -11.71 -18.32 4.89
CA CYS A 101 -11.16 -19.67 4.79
C CYS A 101 -11.35 -20.48 6.07
N PHE A 102 -11.24 -19.83 7.24
CA PHE A 102 -11.27 -20.51 8.54
C PHE A 102 -12.48 -20.10 9.41
N ASN A 103 -13.26 -19.11 8.99
CA ASN A 103 -14.35 -18.55 9.80
C ASN A 103 -13.87 -18.07 11.19
N ILE A 104 -12.61 -17.63 11.28
CA ILE A 104 -12.02 -17.12 12.52
C ILE A 104 -12.19 -15.60 12.53
N THR A 105 -12.91 -15.10 13.52
CA THR A 105 -13.11 -13.66 13.74
C THR A 105 -12.18 -13.19 14.86
N PHE A 106 -11.19 -12.38 14.50
CA PHE A 106 -10.37 -11.68 15.49
C PHE A 106 -11.00 -10.34 15.87
N PRO A 107 -10.80 -9.88 17.10
CA PRO A 107 -11.29 -8.58 17.50
C PRO A 107 -10.52 -7.47 16.76
N VAL A 108 -11.24 -6.39 16.42
CA VAL A 108 -10.74 -5.32 15.55
C VAL A 108 -9.45 -4.67 16.08
N TYR A 109 -9.27 -4.63 17.41
CA TYR A 109 -8.07 -4.05 18.03
C TYR A 109 -6.77 -4.78 17.62
N THR A 110 -6.82 -6.10 17.37
CA THR A 110 -5.65 -6.88 16.95
C THR A 110 -5.10 -6.35 15.63
N TRP A 111 -6.00 -6.05 14.69
CA TRP A 111 -5.64 -5.50 13.38
C TRP A 111 -5.08 -4.09 13.49
N PHE A 112 -5.66 -3.25 14.35
CA PHE A 112 -5.10 -1.91 14.61
C PHE A 112 -3.69 -1.98 15.19
N ILE A 113 -3.43 -2.87 16.17
CA ILE A 113 -2.09 -3.05 16.75
C ILE A 113 -1.09 -3.44 15.66
N LEU A 114 -1.44 -4.37 14.77
CA LEU A 114 -0.56 -4.77 13.66
C LEU A 114 -0.26 -3.60 12.71
N ILE A 115 -1.26 -2.81 12.35
CA ILE A 115 -1.08 -1.61 11.51
C ILE A 115 -0.18 -0.59 12.23
N PHE A 116 -0.41 -0.33 13.51
CA PHE A 116 0.39 0.62 14.30
C PHE A 116 1.85 0.16 14.45
N ILE A 117 2.12 -1.13 14.63
CA ILE A 117 3.49 -1.66 14.67
C ILE A 117 4.19 -1.48 13.32
N ALA A 118 3.49 -1.81 12.21
CA ALA A 118 4.03 -1.67 10.87
C ALA A 118 4.31 -0.19 10.52
N TRP A 119 3.40 0.71 10.86
CA TRP A 119 3.56 2.15 10.61
C TRP A 119 4.56 2.80 11.55
N GLY A 120 4.49 2.47 12.84
CA GLY A 120 5.33 3.06 13.88
C GLY A 120 6.81 2.76 13.70
N SER A 121 7.15 1.53 13.29
CA SER A 121 8.55 1.15 13.00
C SER A 121 9.15 2.02 11.88
N GLN A 122 8.41 2.21 10.79
CA GLN A 122 8.85 3.03 9.67
C GLN A 122 8.87 4.52 10.00
N PHE A 123 7.88 5.01 10.72
CA PHE A 123 7.81 6.40 11.14
C PHE A 123 8.98 6.76 12.07
N THR A 124 9.35 5.86 12.98
CA THR A 124 10.51 6.02 13.85
C THR A 124 11.81 6.11 13.04
N LEU A 125 12.02 5.19 12.09
CA LEU A 125 13.20 5.22 11.22
C LEU A 125 13.24 6.48 10.34
N ALA A 126 12.10 6.95 9.84
CA ALA A 126 12.00 8.19 9.08
C ALA A 126 12.38 9.42 9.93
N ILE A 127 11.90 9.51 11.17
CA ILE A 127 12.30 10.58 12.10
C ILE A 127 13.79 10.50 12.41
N MET A 128 14.32 9.32 12.72
CA MET A 128 15.76 9.16 12.98
C MET A 128 16.60 9.61 11.78
N SER A 129 16.20 9.23 10.56
CA SER A 129 16.84 9.69 9.32
C SER A 129 16.77 11.22 9.16
N LEU A 130 15.62 11.83 9.48
CA LEU A 130 15.45 13.28 9.44
C LEU A 130 16.35 14.00 10.46
N THR A 131 16.44 13.50 11.70
CA THR A 131 17.27 14.11 12.75
C THR A 131 18.78 14.07 12.43
N GLN A 132 19.20 13.14 11.58
CA GLN A 132 20.58 13.03 11.13
C GLN A 132 20.87 13.83 9.85
N GLY A 133 19.90 14.59 9.32
CA GLY A 133 20.08 15.33 8.07
C GLY A 133 20.28 14.43 6.85
N LEU A 134 19.85 13.16 6.92
CA LEU A 134 20.01 12.19 5.82
C LEU A 134 18.90 12.31 4.76
N GLN A 135 17.99 13.26 4.92
CA GLN A 135 16.92 13.53 3.96
C GLN A 135 17.44 14.47 2.88
N ILE A 136 17.50 13.98 1.65
CA ILE A 136 17.84 14.80 0.49
C ILE A 136 16.58 14.98 -0.35
N LEU A 137 16.39 16.22 -0.81
CA LEU A 137 15.36 16.52 -1.79
C LEU A 137 15.71 15.83 -3.12
N SER A 138 14.80 15.05 -3.67
CA SER A 138 14.96 14.43 -4.98
C SER A 138 15.23 15.50 -6.04
N LYS A 139 15.84 15.10 -7.16
CA LYS A 139 16.12 16.03 -8.27
C LYS A 139 14.85 16.70 -8.82
N THR A 140 13.71 16.03 -8.67
CA THR A 140 12.40 16.53 -9.04
C THR A 140 11.87 17.60 -8.10
N GLU A 141 12.57 17.88 -6.99
CA GLU A 141 12.21 18.88 -5.96
C GLU A 141 10.85 18.66 -5.29
N THR A 142 10.23 17.49 -5.52
CA THR A 142 8.85 17.20 -5.12
C THR A 142 8.77 16.12 -4.04
N GLN A 143 9.86 15.40 -3.79
CA GLN A 143 9.90 14.32 -2.80
C GLN A 143 11.22 14.39 -2.00
N CYS A 144 11.19 14.08 -0.70
CA CYS A 144 12.42 13.78 0.02
C CYS A 144 12.70 12.27 -0.04
N SER A 145 13.95 11.92 -0.29
CA SER A 145 14.45 10.56 -0.25
C SER A 145 15.54 10.47 0.81
N ALA A 146 15.57 9.37 1.56
CA ALA A 146 16.66 9.09 2.49
C ALA A 146 17.94 8.72 1.70
N LEU A 147 19.06 9.36 2.02
CA LEU A 147 20.38 8.91 1.58
C LEU A 147 20.60 7.45 2.01
N PRO A 148 21.18 6.59 1.16
CA PRO A 148 21.46 5.19 1.49
C PRO A 148 22.75 5.10 2.32
N GLN A 149 22.80 5.85 3.42
CA GLN A 149 23.94 5.93 4.34
C GLN A 149 23.44 5.81 5.78
N GLY A 150 24.17 5.09 6.63
CA GLY A 150 23.83 4.92 8.05
C GLY A 150 22.38 4.47 8.27
N ILE A 151 21.62 5.22 9.06
CA ILE A 151 20.21 4.94 9.36
C ILE A 151 19.31 5.02 8.13
N GLY A 152 19.64 5.86 7.15
CA GLY A 152 18.88 5.99 5.91
C GLY A 152 18.91 4.72 5.06
N TYR A 153 20.04 3.98 5.07
CA TYR A 153 20.11 2.65 4.44
C TYR A 153 19.17 1.65 5.13
N ILE A 154 19.21 1.58 6.46
CA ILE A 154 18.34 0.69 7.25
C ILE A 154 16.86 1.01 6.98
N PHE A 155 16.50 2.29 6.96
CA PHE A 155 15.14 2.73 6.63
C PHE A 155 14.68 2.20 5.26
N VAL A 156 15.48 2.43 4.21
CA VAL A 156 15.15 1.96 2.86
C VAL A 156 15.06 0.43 2.80
N SER A 157 16.01 -0.28 3.40
CA SER A 157 16.01 -1.76 3.41
C SER A 157 14.78 -2.32 4.12
N VAL A 158 14.44 -1.81 5.31
CA VAL A 158 13.26 -2.29 6.07
C VAL A 158 11.97 -1.96 5.29
N ALA A 159 11.87 -0.77 4.70
CA ALA A 159 10.72 -0.39 3.87
C ALA A 159 10.53 -1.34 2.68
N VAL A 160 11.60 -1.65 1.96
CA VAL A 160 11.58 -2.58 0.81
C VAL A 160 11.19 -4.00 1.26
N ILE A 161 11.80 -4.51 2.33
CA ILE A 161 11.50 -5.86 2.86
C ILE A 161 10.03 -5.96 3.25
N PHE A 162 9.52 -4.99 4.02
CA PHE A 162 8.12 -4.98 4.43
C PHE A 162 7.19 -4.85 3.22
N SER A 163 7.59 -4.08 2.21
CA SER A 163 6.82 -3.95 0.97
C SER A 163 6.69 -5.30 0.29
N PHE A 164 7.79 -6.04 0.12
CA PHE A 164 7.75 -7.39 -0.45
C PHE A 164 6.91 -8.36 0.37
N ILE A 165 7.07 -8.36 1.69
CA ILE A 165 6.26 -9.21 2.59
C ILE A 165 4.77 -8.91 2.37
N SER A 166 4.40 -7.63 2.37
CA SER A 166 3.02 -7.21 2.14
C SER A 166 2.50 -7.62 0.76
N PHE A 167 3.33 -7.52 -0.28
CA PHE A 167 2.99 -7.96 -1.63
C PHE A 167 2.66 -9.45 -1.67
N PHE A 168 3.55 -10.29 -1.14
CA PHE A 168 3.33 -11.74 -1.11
C PHE A 168 2.11 -12.10 -0.28
N ILE A 169 1.91 -11.45 0.87
CA ILE A 169 0.72 -11.64 1.71
C ILE A 169 -0.57 -11.34 0.93
N VAL A 170 -0.64 -10.21 0.23
CA VAL A 170 -1.84 -9.83 -0.54
C VAL A 170 -2.12 -10.87 -1.63
N ILE A 171 -1.12 -11.22 -2.43
CA ILE A 171 -1.28 -12.16 -3.54
C ILE A 171 -1.68 -13.55 -3.02
N THR A 172 -0.96 -14.07 -2.03
CA THR A 172 -1.24 -15.40 -1.46
C THR A 172 -2.61 -15.43 -0.78
N SER A 173 -2.98 -14.42 0.00
CA SER A 173 -4.30 -14.34 0.67
C SER A 173 -5.45 -14.39 -0.33
N TYR A 174 -5.41 -13.56 -1.39
CA TYR A 174 -6.47 -13.56 -2.39
C TYR A 174 -6.49 -14.84 -3.25
N CYS A 175 -5.34 -15.39 -3.60
CA CYS A 175 -5.26 -16.70 -4.27
C CYS A 175 -5.86 -17.81 -3.40
N SER A 176 -5.54 -17.85 -2.11
CA SER A 176 -6.07 -18.83 -1.18
C SER A 176 -7.59 -18.67 -0.98
N ILE A 177 -8.12 -17.44 -0.89
CA ILE A 177 -9.57 -17.18 -0.86
C ILE A 177 -10.26 -17.76 -2.10
N MET A 178 -9.70 -17.57 -3.29
CA MET A 178 -10.28 -18.13 -4.52
C MET A 178 -10.29 -19.66 -4.51
N ILE A 179 -9.20 -20.28 -4.08
CA ILE A 179 -9.07 -21.76 -4.02
C ILE A 179 -10.05 -22.35 -2.98
N THR A 180 -10.13 -21.77 -1.79
CA THR A 180 -11.04 -22.27 -0.74
C THR A 180 -12.49 -22.07 -1.12
N LYS A 181 -12.85 -20.93 -1.72
CA LYS A 181 -14.20 -20.70 -2.25
C LYS A 181 -14.56 -21.66 -3.37
N PHE A 182 -13.65 -21.92 -4.30
CA PHE A 182 -13.85 -22.93 -5.33
C PHE A 182 -14.14 -24.32 -4.74
N ARG A 183 -13.37 -24.74 -3.72
CA ARG A 183 -13.61 -26.00 -3.00
C ARG A 183 -14.96 -26.02 -2.28
N GLN A 184 -15.33 -24.92 -1.61
CA GLN A 184 -16.64 -24.79 -0.96
C GLN A 184 -17.79 -24.95 -1.96
N CYS A 185 -17.67 -24.33 -3.14
CA CYS A 185 -18.66 -24.44 -4.20
C CYS A 185 -18.81 -25.87 -4.73
N LEU A 186 -17.70 -26.59 -4.93
CA LEU A 186 -17.75 -28.00 -5.33
C LEU A 186 -18.47 -28.87 -4.28
N ASN A 187 -18.20 -28.62 -2.99
CA ASN A 187 -18.88 -29.33 -1.91
C ASN A 187 -20.38 -28.99 -1.85
N GLN A 188 -20.78 -27.74 -2.10
CA GLN A 188 -22.20 -27.35 -2.15
C GLN A 188 -22.95 -27.99 -3.33
N ILE A 189 -22.29 -28.14 -4.48
CA ILE A 189 -22.87 -28.85 -5.65
C ILE A 189 -23.10 -30.32 -5.31
N ASN A 190 -22.19 -30.96 -4.56
CA ASN A 190 -22.37 -32.34 -4.09
C ASN A 190 -23.54 -32.49 -3.10
N LEU A 191 -23.93 -31.41 -2.41
CA LEU A 191 -25.10 -31.36 -1.52
C LEU A 191 -26.41 -30.99 -2.23
N ASN A 192 -26.44 -31.03 -3.56
CA ASN A 192 -27.62 -30.77 -4.38
C ASN A 192 -28.19 -29.34 -4.25
N VAL A 193 -27.35 -28.36 -3.89
CA VAL A 193 -27.68 -26.92 -3.95
C VAL A 193 -27.79 -26.50 -5.43
N PRO A 194 -28.77 -25.65 -5.82
CA PRO A 194 -28.93 -25.21 -7.20
C PRO A 194 -27.64 -24.56 -7.74
N LYS A 195 -27.13 -25.12 -8.84
CA LYS A 195 -25.85 -24.77 -9.46
C LYS A 195 -25.75 -23.27 -9.79
N ASP A 196 -26.85 -22.67 -10.24
CA ASP A 196 -26.88 -21.26 -10.64
C ASP A 196 -26.54 -20.32 -9.49
N GLN A 197 -27.05 -20.60 -8.28
CA GLN A 197 -26.77 -19.79 -7.10
C GLN A 197 -25.30 -19.89 -6.70
N VAL A 198 -24.76 -21.12 -6.68
CA VAL A 198 -23.36 -21.39 -6.31
C VAL A 198 -22.39 -20.72 -7.29
N TYR A 199 -22.66 -20.80 -8.60
CA TYR A 199 -21.81 -20.18 -9.61
C TYR A 199 -21.84 -18.65 -9.57
N ILE A 200 -22.99 -18.04 -9.27
CA ILE A 200 -23.09 -16.58 -9.13
C ILE A 200 -22.27 -16.10 -7.94
N GLU A 201 -22.34 -16.79 -6.78
CA GLU A 201 -21.55 -16.45 -5.60
C GLU A 201 -20.04 -16.61 -5.85
N LEU A 202 -19.65 -17.73 -6.48
CA LEU A 202 -18.26 -18.00 -6.85
C LEU A 202 -17.72 -16.93 -7.80
N ARG A 203 -18.46 -16.62 -8.88
CA ARG A 203 -18.06 -15.63 -9.88
C ARG A 203 -17.93 -14.25 -9.25
N SER A 204 -18.87 -13.84 -8.40
CA SER A 204 -18.80 -12.54 -7.71
C SER A 204 -17.54 -12.44 -6.84
N THR A 205 -17.23 -13.49 -6.08
CA THR A 205 -16.07 -13.51 -5.18
C THR A 205 -14.74 -13.56 -5.94
N ALA A 206 -14.67 -14.41 -6.99
CA ALA A 206 -13.50 -14.52 -7.85
C ALA A 206 -13.23 -13.20 -8.59
N THR A 207 -14.25 -12.59 -9.21
CA THR A 207 -14.11 -11.31 -9.91
C THR A 207 -13.64 -10.20 -8.96
N LYS A 208 -14.22 -10.09 -7.76
CA LYS A 208 -13.77 -9.10 -6.76
C LYS A 208 -12.30 -9.31 -6.35
N SER A 209 -11.88 -10.56 -6.16
CA SER A 209 -10.50 -10.90 -5.77
C SER A 209 -9.50 -10.60 -6.89
N ILE A 210 -9.83 -10.98 -8.14
CA ILE A 210 -9.01 -10.70 -9.32
C ILE A 210 -8.86 -9.19 -9.53
N ILE A 211 -9.96 -8.44 -9.44
CA ILE A 211 -9.93 -6.98 -9.56
C ILE A 211 -8.99 -6.37 -8.51
N ASN A 212 -9.10 -6.78 -7.25
CA ASN A 212 -8.22 -6.29 -6.18
C ASN A 212 -6.75 -6.63 -6.44
N ILE A 213 -6.44 -7.85 -6.88
CA ILE A 213 -5.07 -8.25 -7.24
C ILE A 213 -4.56 -7.37 -8.38
N VAL A 214 -5.32 -7.22 -9.47
CA VAL A 214 -4.87 -6.45 -10.65
C VAL A 214 -4.63 -4.99 -10.28
N PHE A 215 -5.55 -4.35 -9.55
CA PHE A 215 -5.35 -2.98 -9.07
C PHE A 215 -4.10 -2.86 -8.19
N PHE A 216 -3.90 -3.82 -7.29
CA PHE A 216 -2.72 -3.85 -6.44
C PHE A 216 -1.43 -4.01 -7.26
N LEU A 217 -1.40 -4.91 -8.24
CA LEU A 217 -0.26 -5.08 -9.14
C LEU A 217 0.04 -3.79 -9.91
N ILE A 218 -0.97 -3.15 -10.51
CA ILE A 218 -0.78 -1.91 -11.27
C ILE A 218 -0.20 -0.79 -10.40
N VAL A 219 -0.69 -0.65 -9.17
CA VAL A 219 -0.27 0.45 -8.27
C VAL A 219 1.11 0.24 -7.65
N TYR A 220 1.51 -1.01 -7.40
CA TYR A 220 2.73 -1.31 -6.66
C TYR A 220 3.87 -1.91 -7.50
N MET A 221 3.61 -2.55 -8.63
CA MET A 221 4.66 -3.15 -9.48
C MET A 221 5.75 -2.15 -9.91
N PRO A 222 5.44 -0.92 -10.35
CA PRO A 222 6.49 0.04 -10.72
C PRO A 222 7.44 0.34 -9.55
N LYS A 223 6.95 0.36 -8.32
CA LYS A 223 7.77 0.61 -7.13
C LYS A 223 8.68 -0.56 -6.79
N TYR A 224 8.17 -1.79 -6.93
CA TYR A 224 9.01 -2.98 -6.77
C TYR A 224 10.11 -3.02 -7.81
N TYR A 225 9.80 -2.68 -9.05
CA TYR A 225 10.78 -2.58 -10.11
C TYR A 225 11.91 -1.62 -9.73
N VAL A 226 11.58 -0.39 -9.32
CA VAL A 226 12.58 0.61 -8.89
C VAL A 226 13.36 0.11 -7.67
N ALA A 227 12.70 -0.44 -6.65
CA ALA A 227 13.37 -0.95 -5.46
C ALA A 227 14.36 -2.09 -5.78
N VAL A 228 13.99 -3.04 -6.63
CA VAL A 228 14.89 -4.12 -7.07
C VAL A 228 16.04 -3.57 -7.90
N PHE A 229 15.76 -2.63 -8.79
CA PHE A 229 16.79 -1.99 -9.61
C PHE A 229 17.83 -1.27 -8.74
N GLU A 230 17.39 -0.48 -7.76
CA GLU A 230 18.30 0.22 -6.84
C GLU A 230 19.15 -0.75 -6.00
N VAL A 231 18.53 -1.83 -5.49
CA VAL A 231 19.22 -2.85 -4.69
C VAL A 231 20.24 -3.64 -5.53
N THR A 232 19.89 -4.02 -6.76
CA THR A 232 20.75 -4.86 -7.62
C THR A 232 21.89 -4.08 -8.24
N THR A 233 21.67 -2.82 -8.63
CA THR A 233 22.69 -2.02 -9.30
C THR A 233 23.54 -1.19 -8.33
N GLY A 234 23.05 -0.98 -7.09
CA GLY A 234 23.64 -0.04 -6.15
C GLY A 234 23.59 1.42 -6.62
N LYS A 235 22.93 1.69 -7.75
CA LYS A 235 22.75 3.03 -8.31
C LYS A 235 21.34 3.47 -7.98
N LYS A 236 21.21 4.64 -7.34
CA LYS A 236 19.93 5.31 -7.24
C LYS A 236 19.48 5.70 -8.64
N GLU A 237 18.33 5.20 -9.06
CA GLU A 237 17.73 5.58 -10.33
C GLU A 237 17.26 7.04 -10.18
N GLN A 238 17.90 7.94 -10.93
CA GLN A 238 17.62 9.36 -10.87
C GLN A 238 16.37 9.66 -11.70
N TRP A 239 15.20 9.37 -11.15
CA TRP A 239 13.93 9.91 -11.66
C TRP A 239 13.76 11.37 -11.20
#